data_AF-A0A9X7HAS6-F1
#
_entry.id   AF-A0A9X7HAS6-F1
#
_cell.length_a   1.000
_cell.length_b   1.000
_cell.length_c   1.000
_cell.angle_alpha   90.00
_cell.angle_beta   90.00
_cell.angle_gamma   90.00
#
_symmetry.space_group_name_H-M   'P 1'
#
loop_
_entity.id
_entity.type
_entity.pdbx_description
1 polymer ?
#
loop_
_entity_poly.entity_id
_entity_poly.type
_entity_poly.pdbx_seq_one_letter_code
_entity_poly.pdbx_strand_id
1 'polypeptide(L)'
;MLKFVPNINYWELIKLTVKEFIQGKGKEYFINQTSPEIYKKYQEWSVIKELEVCSKQILKRTIQNEFDLSVKPVCIHGKTMRVYTDIPNRPANNVPLFIEGEEWETINGFESYQVSTLGRVKGKNMIIKPSDNGLGYLQVGLRKNNESKFVLIHRLVAQAFISNPHNQPCVHHFNGDRTCNYVGNLSWVSHEQKSYYANSYQKLFKDKKLVFEDNQFILKNKNI
;
A
#
# COMPACT_ATOMS: atom_id res chain seq x y z
N MET A 1 -14.64 32.70 7.83
CA MET A 1 -15.38 32.60 6.55
C MET A 1 -14.80 31.42 5.79
N LEU A 2 -15.32 30.20 6.04
CA LEU A 2 -14.79 28.95 5.50
C LEU A 2 -15.10 28.86 4.00
N LYS A 3 -14.07 28.86 3.15
CA LYS A 3 -14.21 28.64 1.71
C LYS A 3 -14.58 27.17 1.48
N PHE A 4 -15.83 26.95 1.08
CA PHE A 4 -16.33 25.65 0.65
C PHE A 4 -15.57 25.22 -0.60
N VAL A 5 -14.78 24.14 -0.52
CA VAL A 5 -14.18 23.47 -1.70
C VAL A 5 -15.08 22.27 -2.00
N PRO A 6 -16.00 22.37 -2.98
CA PRO A 6 -16.90 21.28 -3.29
C PRO A 6 -16.10 20.14 -3.95
N ASN A 7 -16.27 18.91 -3.44
CA ASN A 7 -15.76 17.61 -3.94
C ASN A 7 -14.60 16.93 -3.19
N ILE A 8 -14.12 17.44 -2.05
CA ILE A 8 -13.16 16.70 -1.23
C ILE A 8 -13.92 15.79 -0.26
N ASN A 9 -13.67 14.47 -0.31
CA ASN A 9 -14.28 13.53 0.64
C ASN A 9 -13.86 13.90 2.06
N TYR A 10 -14.75 13.75 3.05
CA TYR A 10 -14.47 13.96 4.48
C TYR A 10 -13.12 13.36 4.93
N TRP A 11 -12.77 12.19 4.42
CA TRP A 11 -11.49 11.52 4.70
C TRP A 11 -10.27 12.16 4.04
N GLU A 12 -10.43 12.80 2.88
CA GLU A 12 -9.37 13.57 2.23
C GLU A 12 -9.16 14.91 2.93
N LEU A 13 -10.24 15.57 3.37
CA LEU A 13 -10.17 16.79 4.17
C LEU A 13 -9.39 16.53 5.47
N ILE A 14 -9.70 15.44 6.17
CA ILE A 14 -8.98 15.00 7.38
C ILE A 14 -7.49 14.72 7.11
N LYS A 15 -7.14 14.20 5.93
CA LYS A 15 -5.72 13.98 5.58
C LYS A 15 -5.00 15.29 5.31
N LEU A 16 -5.66 16.23 4.65
CA LEU A 16 -5.09 17.54 4.35
C LEU A 16 -4.80 18.33 5.62
N THR A 17 -5.70 18.30 6.62
CA THR A 17 -5.46 18.99 7.90
C THR A 17 -4.27 18.42 8.67
N VAL A 18 -4.09 17.09 8.65
CA VAL A 18 -2.91 16.46 9.26
C VAL A 18 -1.63 16.75 8.47
N LYS A 19 -1.69 16.72 7.13
CA LYS A 19 -0.55 17.07 6.26
C LYS A 19 -0.11 18.52 6.48
N GLU A 20 -1.06 19.44 6.62
CA GLU A 20 -0.77 20.85 6.92
C GLU A 20 -0.17 21.00 8.34
N PHE A 21 -0.69 20.25 9.33
CA PHE A 21 -0.11 20.27 10.68
C PHE A 21 1.35 19.79 10.70
N ILE A 22 1.68 18.75 9.95
CA ILE A 22 3.05 18.20 9.93
C ILE A 22 3.97 18.93 8.95
N GLN A 23 3.43 19.82 8.12
CA GLN A 23 4.21 20.59 7.15
C GLN A 23 5.34 21.38 7.85
N GLY A 24 6.54 21.28 7.30
CA GLY A 24 7.74 21.94 7.82
C GLY A 24 8.32 21.32 9.09
N LYS A 25 7.78 20.19 9.59
CA LYS A 25 8.36 19.43 10.71
C LYS A 25 9.15 18.25 10.16
N GLY A 26 10.37 18.03 10.66
CA GLY A 26 11.09 16.80 10.39
C GLY A 26 10.77 15.71 11.41
N LYS A 27 11.32 14.51 11.20
CA LYS A 27 11.07 13.34 12.07
C LYS A 27 11.52 13.58 13.52
N GLU A 28 12.57 14.39 13.70
CA GLU A 28 13.13 14.81 14.98
C GLU A 28 12.11 15.56 15.86
N TYR A 29 11.14 16.24 15.24
CA TYR A 29 10.06 16.86 15.99
C TYR A 29 9.24 15.82 16.75
N PHE A 30 9.04 14.62 16.19
CA PHE A 30 8.13 13.63 16.77
C PHE A 30 8.82 12.64 17.71
N ILE A 31 10.12 12.37 17.48
CA ILE A 31 10.90 11.42 18.28
C ILE A 31 10.83 11.78 19.77
N ASN A 32 10.72 10.76 20.62
CA ASN A 32 10.58 10.86 22.08
C ASN A 32 9.31 11.56 22.59
N GLN A 33 8.41 12.02 21.70
CA GLN A 33 7.09 12.50 22.11
C GLN A 33 6.08 11.34 22.17
N THR A 34 5.07 11.47 23.02
CA THR A 34 3.96 10.53 23.08
C THR A 34 2.84 10.89 22.10
N SER A 35 2.04 9.90 21.67
CA SER A 35 0.88 10.18 20.82
C SER A 35 -0.16 11.13 21.48
N PRO A 36 -0.45 11.05 22.80
CA PRO A 36 -1.32 12.03 23.46
C PRO A 36 -0.78 13.48 23.45
N GLU A 37 0.52 13.69 23.67
CA GLU A 37 1.12 15.03 23.64
C GLU A 37 1.04 15.64 22.24
N ILE A 38 1.38 14.87 21.21
CA ILE A 38 1.26 15.30 19.81
C ILE A 38 -0.20 15.57 19.45
N TYR A 39 -1.14 14.75 19.93
CA TYR A 39 -2.55 14.97 19.69
C TYR A 39 -3.07 16.25 20.33
N LYS A 40 -2.64 16.57 21.55
CA LYS A 40 -2.99 17.84 22.21
C LYS A 40 -2.49 19.04 21.40
N LYS A 41 -1.23 19.01 20.95
CA LYS A 41 -0.64 20.05 20.08
C LYS A 41 -1.39 20.19 18.76
N TYR A 42 -1.82 19.08 18.17
CA TYR A 42 -2.65 19.07 16.97
C TYR A 42 -4.01 19.73 17.22
N GLN A 43 -4.70 19.40 18.32
CA GLN A 43 -5.98 20.01 18.68
C GLN A 43 -5.86 21.53 18.87
N GLU A 44 -4.84 21.99 19.59
CA GLU A 44 -4.58 23.42 19.81
C GLU A 44 -4.31 24.14 18.47
N TRP A 45 -3.48 23.55 17.61
CA TRP A 45 -3.19 24.06 16.28
C TRP A 45 -4.44 24.11 15.37
N SER A 46 -5.26 23.06 15.38
CA SER A 46 -6.50 22.99 14.58
C SER A 46 -7.51 24.06 14.99
N VAL A 47 -7.63 24.35 16.30
CA VAL A 47 -8.49 25.45 16.79
C VAL A 47 -8.03 26.80 16.24
N ILE A 48 -6.72 27.08 16.28
CA ILE A 48 -6.14 28.33 15.75
C ILE A 48 -6.38 28.46 14.24
N LYS A 49 -6.41 27.35 13.51
CA LYS A 49 -6.62 27.31 12.06
C LYS A 49 -8.08 27.19 11.63
N GLU A 50 -9.02 27.13 12.57
CA GLU A 50 -10.45 26.86 12.30
C GLU A 50 -10.67 25.56 11.51
N LEU A 51 -9.86 24.52 11.76
CA LEU A 51 -9.90 23.23 11.06
C LEU A 51 -10.53 22.13 11.92
N GLU A 52 -11.16 21.16 11.26
CA GLU A 52 -11.67 19.97 11.94
C GLU A 52 -10.54 19.06 12.46
N VAL A 53 -10.75 18.55 13.67
CA VAL A 53 -9.83 17.64 14.36
C VAL A 53 -10.13 16.20 13.98
N CYS A 54 -9.14 15.49 13.45
CA CYS A 54 -9.24 14.06 13.19
C CYS A 54 -9.03 13.23 14.47
N SER A 55 -9.33 11.93 14.43
CA SER A 55 -9.03 11.05 15.58
C SER A 55 -7.52 10.93 15.85
N LYS A 56 -7.15 10.70 17.11
CA LYS A 56 -5.76 10.42 17.53
C LYS A 56 -5.12 9.25 16.77
N GLN A 57 -5.93 8.27 16.38
CA GLN A 57 -5.43 7.10 15.63
C GLN A 57 -5.05 7.47 14.20
N ILE A 58 -5.79 8.38 13.56
CA ILE A 58 -5.49 8.90 12.22
C ILE A 58 -4.20 9.72 12.28
N LEU A 59 -4.13 10.72 13.18
CA LEU A 59 -2.93 11.54 13.37
C LEU A 59 -1.68 10.69 13.59
N LYS A 60 -1.76 9.74 14.53
CA LYS A 60 -0.65 8.83 14.84
C LYS A 60 -0.21 8.05 13.60
N ARG A 61 -1.14 7.46 12.86
CA ARG A 61 -0.82 6.66 11.67
C ARG A 61 -0.21 7.51 10.56
N THR A 62 -0.71 8.70 10.33
CA THR A 62 -0.16 9.61 9.32
C THR A 62 1.28 9.98 9.65
N ILE A 63 1.57 10.38 10.90
CA ILE A 63 2.93 10.68 11.34
C ILE A 63 3.86 9.47 11.21
N GLN A 64 3.39 8.28 11.63
CA GLN A 64 4.19 7.05 11.50
C GLN A 64 4.53 6.73 10.04
N ASN A 65 3.63 7.01 9.10
CA ASN A 65 3.86 6.74 7.68
C ASN A 65 4.72 7.83 7.01
N GLU A 66 4.47 9.10 7.32
CA GLU A 66 5.16 10.22 6.67
C GLU A 66 6.64 10.28 7.06
N PHE A 67 6.97 9.93 8.30
CA PHE A 67 8.32 10.06 8.86
C PHE A 67 9.00 8.72 9.15
N ASP A 68 8.39 7.61 8.71
CA ASP A 68 8.85 6.24 8.99
C ASP A 68 9.12 5.99 10.49
N LEU A 69 8.18 6.38 11.35
CA LEU A 69 8.30 6.27 12.80
C LEU A 69 7.47 5.11 13.38
N SER A 70 7.89 4.60 14.54
CA SER A 70 7.14 3.60 15.31
C SER A 70 6.85 4.07 16.73
N VAL A 71 5.74 3.63 17.34
CA VAL A 71 5.42 3.95 18.74
C VAL A 71 5.78 2.78 19.65
N LYS A 72 6.91 2.90 20.35
CA LYS A 72 7.48 1.84 21.20
C LYS A 72 7.47 2.24 22.68
N PRO A 73 7.37 1.27 23.61
CA PRO A 73 7.57 1.54 25.03
C PRO A 73 9.04 1.89 25.30
N VAL A 74 9.28 2.99 26.00
CA VAL A 74 10.59 3.49 26.43
C VAL A 74 10.49 3.88 27.90
N CYS A 75 11.48 3.51 28.70
CA CYS A 75 11.54 3.91 30.11
C CYS A 75 12.12 5.33 30.21
N ILE A 76 11.33 6.26 30.75
CA ILE A 76 11.70 7.65 30.97
C ILE A 76 11.44 7.96 32.45
N HIS A 77 12.49 8.30 33.20
CA HIS A 77 12.42 8.57 34.65
C HIS A 77 11.70 7.47 35.46
N GLY A 78 12.00 6.21 35.17
CA GLY A 78 11.42 5.05 35.87
C GLY A 78 9.97 4.73 35.47
N LYS A 79 9.40 5.43 34.49
CA LYS A 79 8.05 5.16 33.95
C LYS A 79 8.12 4.73 32.49
N THR A 80 7.41 3.66 32.15
CA THR A 80 7.29 3.20 30.76
C THR A 80 6.31 4.08 30.01
N MET A 81 6.79 4.82 29.01
CA MET A 81 5.99 5.67 28.13
C MET A 81 6.03 5.13 26.71
N ARG A 82 4.94 5.28 25.96
CA ARG A 82 4.90 4.91 24.53
C ARG A 82 5.17 6.15 23.68
N VAL A 83 6.38 6.23 23.14
CA VAL A 83 6.87 7.39 22.38
C VAL A 83 7.16 7.02 20.93
N TYR A 84 7.18 8.01 20.05
CA TYR A 84 7.68 7.81 18.69
C TYR A 84 9.20 7.59 18.73
N THR A 85 9.68 6.59 18.01
CA THR A 85 11.09 6.28 17.83
C THR A 85 11.38 6.05 16.36
N ASP A 86 12.63 6.27 15.99
CA ASP A 86 13.16 5.84 14.69
C ASP A 86 13.01 4.31 14.56
N ILE A 87 12.92 3.82 13.33
CA ILE A 87 12.87 2.39 13.04
C ILE A 87 14.28 1.93 12.66
N PRO A 88 15.06 1.30 13.56
CA PRO A 88 16.22 0.57 13.13
C PRO A 88 15.73 -0.70 12.44
N ASN A 89 15.79 -0.73 11.11
CA ASN A 89 15.45 -1.87 10.22
C ASN A 89 13.97 -2.31 10.26
N ARG A 90 13.23 -2.01 9.19
CA ARG A 90 11.82 -2.43 9.02
C ARG A 90 11.78 -3.79 8.28
N PRO A 91 11.31 -4.90 8.89
CA PRO A 91 10.87 -6.06 8.12
C PRO A 91 9.56 -5.71 7.39
N ALA A 92 9.40 -6.28 6.19
CA ALA A 92 8.44 -5.97 5.12
C ALA A 92 6.91 -5.89 5.43
N ASN A 93 6.49 -5.89 6.69
CA ASN A 93 5.07 -6.05 7.08
C ASN A 93 4.33 -4.74 7.35
N ASN A 94 4.79 -3.63 6.81
CA ASN A 94 4.33 -2.31 7.24
C ASN A 94 4.09 -1.46 6.00
N VAL A 95 3.16 -1.97 5.21
CA VAL A 95 2.74 -1.44 3.92
C VAL A 95 1.90 -0.18 4.18
N PRO A 96 2.25 1.01 3.64
CA PRO A 96 1.62 2.29 3.97
C PRO A 96 0.10 2.22 3.79
N LEU A 97 -0.71 2.59 4.79
CA LEU A 97 -2.18 2.48 4.66
C LEU A 97 -2.78 3.33 3.52
N PHE A 98 -2.03 4.29 3.02
CA PHE A 98 -2.39 5.14 1.90
C PHE A 98 -1.16 5.37 1.02
N ILE A 99 -1.31 5.15 -0.28
CA ILE A 99 -0.33 5.50 -1.31
C ILE A 99 -1.08 6.42 -2.28
N GLU A 100 -0.46 7.54 -2.65
CA GLU A 100 -1.05 8.49 -3.58
C GLU A 100 -1.27 7.84 -4.96
N GLY A 101 -2.45 8.03 -5.55
CA GLY A 101 -2.85 7.39 -6.82
C GLY A 101 -3.27 5.91 -6.70
N GLU A 102 -3.32 5.35 -5.49
CA GLU A 102 -3.85 4.00 -5.30
C GLU A 102 -5.37 3.98 -5.21
N GLU A 103 -6.00 3.32 -6.18
CA GLU A 103 -7.44 3.10 -6.23
C GLU A 103 -7.80 1.73 -5.67
N TRP A 104 -9.00 1.60 -5.11
CA TRP A 104 -9.47 0.40 -4.43
C TRP A 104 -10.84 -0.03 -4.95
N GLU A 105 -10.95 -1.29 -5.33
CA GLU A 105 -12.19 -1.88 -5.85
C GLU A 105 -12.67 -3.06 -5.01
N THR A 106 -13.99 -3.25 -4.97
CA THR A 106 -14.60 -4.35 -4.22
C THR A 106 -14.35 -5.67 -4.95
N ILE A 107 -13.98 -6.72 -4.21
CA ILE A 107 -13.78 -8.03 -4.81
C ILE A 107 -15.14 -8.69 -5.05
N ASN A 108 -15.46 -8.98 -6.32
CA ASN A 108 -16.70 -9.63 -6.70
C ASN A 108 -16.89 -10.97 -5.98
N GLY A 109 -18.05 -11.13 -5.35
CA GLY A 109 -18.39 -12.29 -4.52
C GLY A 109 -17.79 -12.27 -3.11
N PHE A 110 -17.01 -11.25 -2.74
CA PHE A 110 -16.39 -11.05 -1.43
C PHE A 110 -16.50 -9.59 -0.98
N GLU A 111 -17.73 -9.16 -0.68
CA GLU A 111 -18.11 -7.74 -0.48
C GLU A 111 -17.44 -7.07 0.73
N SER A 112 -16.88 -7.87 1.65
CA SER A 112 -16.11 -7.39 2.81
C SER A 112 -14.63 -7.11 2.50
N TYR A 113 -14.19 -7.30 1.26
CA TYR A 113 -12.81 -7.19 0.84
C TYR A 113 -12.66 -6.28 -0.38
N GLN A 114 -11.50 -5.61 -0.44
CA GLN A 114 -11.14 -4.76 -1.56
C GLN A 114 -9.72 -5.09 -2.02
N VAL A 115 -9.48 -4.91 -3.32
CA VAL A 115 -8.17 -5.02 -3.97
C VAL A 115 -7.77 -3.66 -4.54
N SER A 116 -6.48 -3.34 -4.53
CA SER A 116 -5.97 -2.07 -5.04
C SER A 116 -5.23 -2.18 -6.37
N THR A 117 -5.09 -1.04 -7.06
CA THR A 117 -4.26 -0.92 -8.28
C THR A 117 -2.79 -1.28 -8.04
N LEU A 118 -2.32 -1.31 -6.79
CA LEU A 118 -0.95 -1.71 -6.42
C LEU A 118 -0.83 -3.18 -6.00
N GLY A 119 -1.90 -3.97 -6.14
CA GLY A 119 -1.91 -5.38 -5.78
C GLY A 119 -1.95 -5.62 -4.27
N ARG A 120 -2.57 -4.72 -3.52
CA ARG A 120 -2.83 -4.90 -2.08
C ARG A 120 -4.25 -5.35 -1.87
N VAL A 121 -4.47 -6.15 -0.84
CA VAL A 121 -5.81 -6.60 -0.46
C VAL A 121 -6.09 -6.18 0.97
N LYS A 122 -7.28 -5.64 1.23
CA LYS A 122 -7.71 -5.27 2.57
C LYS A 122 -9.07 -5.88 2.88
N GLY A 123 -9.23 -6.29 4.14
CA GLY A 123 -10.54 -6.58 4.71
C GLY A 123 -11.09 -5.35 5.44
N LYS A 124 -12.10 -5.59 6.28
CA LYS A 124 -12.84 -4.53 7.02
C LYS A 124 -11.96 -3.47 7.69
N ASN A 125 -10.85 -3.86 8.31
CA ASN A 125 -10.04 -2.97 9.16
C ASN A 125 -8.52 -3.02 8.89
N MET A 126 -8.04 -3.88 7.99
CA MET A 126 -6.60 -4.12 7.83
C MET A 126 -6.22 -4.64 6.43
N ILE A 127 -4.99 -4.28 6.03
CA ILE A 127 -4.32 -4.91 4.88
C ILE A 127 -4.04 -6.37 5.24
N ILE A 128 -4.38 -7.26 4.32
CA ILE A 128 -4.16 -8.70 4.45
C ILE A 128 -2.74 -8.98 3.97
N LYS A 129 -1.98 -9.72 4.78
CA LYS A 129 -0.65 -10.15 4.39
C LYS A 129 -0.76 -11.24 3.32
N PRO A 130 -0.13 -11.06 2.14
CA PRO A 130 -0.10 -12.10 1.12
C PRO A 130 0.81 -13.25 1.54
N SER A 131 0.51 -14.45 1.03
CA SER A 131 1.39 -15.62 1.10
C SER A 131 1.80 -16.06 -0.30
N ASP A 132 2.97 -16.68 -0.43
CA ASP A 132 3.37 -17.38 -1.65
C ASP A 132 2.65 -18.73 -1.73
N ASN A 133 2.20 -19.11 -2.92
CA ASN A 133 1.58 -20.42 -3.17
C ASN A 133 2.58 -21.56 -3.43
N GLY A 134 3.89 -21.31 -3.28
CA GLY A 134 4.97 -22.25 -3.59
C GLY A 134 5.43 -22.21 -5.05
N LEU A 135 4.73 -21.47 -5.91
CA LEU A 135 5.06 -21.29 -7.33
C LEU A 135 5.46 -19.84 -7.65
N GLY A 136 5.69 -19.01 -6.63
CA GLY A 136 6.05 -17.60 -6.77
C GLY A 136 4.86 -16.67 -6.96
N TYR A 137 3.62 -17.18 -6.94
CA TYR A 137 2.43 -16.32 -7.04
C TYR A 137 1.90 -15.97 -5.67
N LEU A 138 1.70 -14.68 -5.45
CA LEU A 138 1.09 -14.18 -4.23
C LEU A 138 -0.42 -14.44 -4.21
N GLN A 139 -0.90 -14.95 -3.07
CA GLN A 139 -2.29 -15.25 -2.79
C GLN A 139 -2.74 -14.69 -1.44
N VAL A 140 -4.06 -14.57 -1.29
CA VAL A 140 -4.71 -14.19 -0.01
C VAL A 140 -5.88 -15.13 0.26
N GLY A 141 -6.12 -15.41 1.55
CA GLY A 141 -7.30 -16.12 2.01
C GLY A 141 -8.45 -15.14 2.22
N LEU A 142 -9.53 -15.29 1.46
CA LEU A 142 -10.77 -14.54 1.66
C LEU A 142 -11.79 -15.45 2.34
N ARG A 143 -12.54 -14.91 3.30
CA ARG A 143 -13.56 -15.65 4.06
C ARG A 143 -14.96 -15.12 3.79
N LYS A 144 -15.90 -16.01 3.47
CA LYS A 144 -17.34 -15.72 3.29
C LYS A 144 -18.15 -16.90 3.81
N ASN A 145 -19.22 -16.65 4.56
CA ASN A 145 -20.14 -17.69 5.07
C ASN A 145 -19.43 -18.88 5.77
N ASN A 146 -18.44 -18.60 6.63
CA ASN A 146 -17.58 -19.58 7.30
C ASN A 146 -16.63 -20.40 6.41
N GLU A 147 -16.64 -20.21 5.09
CA GLU A 147 -15.68 -20.83 4.18
C GLU A 147 -14.53 -19.89 3.86
N SER A 148 -13.34 -20.44 3.70
CA SER A 148 -12.14 -19.70 3.31
C SER A 148 -11.66 -20.16 1.94
N LYS A 149 -11.36 -19.21 1.05
CA LYS A 149 -10.86 -19.47 -0.30
C LYS A 149 -9.58 -18.70 -0.54
N PHE A 150 -8.54 -19.40 -0.96
CA PHE A 150 -7.33 -18.75 -1.44
C PHE A 150 -7.51 -18.28 -2.88
N VAL A 151 -7.16 -17.03 -3.15
CA VAL A 151 -7.25 -16.41 -4.47
C VAL A 151 -5.95 -15.69 -4.81
N LEU A 152 -5.57 -15.72 -6.09
CA LEU A 152 -4.35 -15.10 -6.59
C LEU A 152 -4.52 -13.59 -6.74
N ILE A 153 -3.54 -12.82 -6.26
CA ILE A 153 -3.67 -11.36 -6.22
C ILE A 153 -3.66 -10.74 -7.61
N HIS A 154 -2.77 -11.18 -8.51
CA HIS A 154 -2.76 -10.68 -9.89
C HIS A 154 -4.10 -10.89 -10.62
N ARG A 155 -4.85 -11.96 -10.29
CA ARG A 155 -6.18 -12.20 -10.85
C ARG A 155 -7.19 -11.20 -10.32
N LEU A 156 -7.18 -10.95 -9.02
CA LEU A 156 -8.05 -9.95 -8.40
C LEU A 156 -7.83 -8.57 -9.01
N VAL A 157 -6.58 -8.15 -9.16
CA VAL A 157 -6.23 -6.86 -9.76
C VAL A 157 -6.68 -6.79 -11.22
N ALA A 158 -6.36 -7.80 -12.02
CA ALA A 158 -6.74 -7.83 -13.43
C ALA A 158 -8.26 -7.85 -13.62
N GLN A 159 -9.01 -8.55 -12.76
CA GLN A 159 -10.47 -8.59 -12.82
C GLN A 159 -11.13 -7.26 -12.41
N ALA A 160 -10.51 -6.53 -11.48
CA ALA A 160 -11.04 -5.27 -10.99
C ALA A 160 -10.73 -4.09 -11.92
N PHE A 161 -9.51 -4.04 -12.49
CA PHE A 161 -9.01 -2.83 -13.13
C PHE A 161 -8.67 -2.97 -14.62
N ILE A 162 -8.72 -4.19 -15.19
CA ILE A 162 -8.33 -4.42 -16.59
C ILE A 162 -9.48 -5.08 -17.34
N SER A 163 -10.05 -4.35 -18.29
CA SER A 163 -11.10 -4.88 -19.16
C SER A 163 -10.61 -6.13 -19.90
N ASN A 164 -11.47 -7.15 -19.96
CA ASN A 164 -11.19 -8.40 -20.67
C ASN A 164 -12.24 -8.66 -21.77
N PRO A 165 -12.30 -7.80 -22.81
CA PRO A 165 -13.34 -7.89 -23.85
C PRO A 165 -13.28 -9.20 -24.65
N HIS A 166 -12.10 -9.81 -24.73
CA HIS A 166 -11.88 -11.07 -25.46
C HIS A 166 -11.96 -12.31 -24.56
N ASN A 167 -12.38 -12.16 -23.31
CA ASN A 167 -12.51 -13.23 -22.32
C ASN A 167 -11.26 -14.13 -22.22
N GLN A 168 -10.08 -13.49 -22.28
CA GLN A 168 -8.81 -14.19 -22.24
C GLN A 168 -8.63 -14.88 -20.89
N PRO A 169 -8.15 -16.14 -20.87
CA PRO A 169 -8.19 -16.97 -19.67
C PRO A 169 -6.99 -16.76 -18.74
N CYS A 170 -5.90 -16.13 -19.20
CA CYS A 170 -4.66 -16.01 -18.44
C CYS A 170 -4.30 -14.55 -18.15
N VAL A 171 -3.59 -14.33 -17.05
CA VAL A 171 -2.98 -13.03 -16.72
C VAL A 171 -1.46 -13.18 -16.83
N HIS A 172 -0.81 -12.20 -17.46
CA HIS A 172 0.64 -12.14 -17.67
C HIS A 172 1.26 -10.98 -16.89
N HIS A 173 2.47 -11.19 -16.36
CA HIS A 173 3.30 -10.17 -15.70
C HIS A 173 4.36 -9.66 -16.67
N PHE A 174 4.29 -8.38 -17.05
CA PHE A 174 5.16 -7.76 -18.04
C PHE A 174 6.63 -7.66 -17.65
N ASN A 175 6.97 -7.73 -16.37
CA ASN A 175 8.36 -7.74 -15.90
C ASN A 175 8.88 -9.15 -15.57
N GLY A 176 8.05 -10.19 -15.73
CA GLY A 176 8.37 -11.57 -15.36
C GLY A 176 8.38 -11.88 -13.86
N ASP A 177 8.20 -10.87 -12.99
CA ASP A 177 8.13 -11.04 -11.54
C ASP A 177 6.67 -11.24 -11.08
N ARG A 178 6.37 -12.48 -10.67
CA ARG A 178 5.05 -12.93 -10.22
C ARG A 178 4.61 -12.32 -8.88
N THR A 179 5.53 -11.69 -8.15
CA THR A 179 5.24 -10.98 -6.90
C THR A 179 4.81 -9.54 -7.13
N CYS A 180 5.09 -9.00 -8.33
CA CYS A 180 4.83 -7.62 -8.69
C CYS A 180 3.41 -7.45 -9.28
N ASN A 181 2.41 -7.24 -8.42
CA ASN A 181 0.99 -7.31 -8.81
C ASN A 181 0.32 -5.94 -9.05
N TYR A 182 1.08 -4.88 -9.34
CA TYR A 182 0.46 -3.59 -9.70
C TYR A 182 -0.19 -3.67 -11.08
N VAL A 183 -1.28 -2.93 -11.28
CA VAL A 183 -2.15 -3.01 -12.47
C VAL A 183 -1.39 -2.81 -13.78
N GLY A 184 -0.46 -1.85 -13.83
CA GLY A 184 0.36 -1.59 -15.02
C GLY A 184 1.34 -2.71 -15.38
N ASN A 185 1.60 -3.67 -14.48
CA ASN A 185 2.42 -4.84 -14.75
C ASN A 185 1.62 -6.02 -15.32
N LEU A 186 0.29 -5.92 -15.36
CA LEU A 186 -0.59 -7.05 -15.64
C LEU A 186 -1.31 -6.86 -16.97
N SER A 187 -1.56 -7.96 -17.67
CA SER A 187 -2.44 -7.99 -18.85
C SER A 187 -3.12 -9.33 -19.02
N TRP A 188 -4.28 -9.31 -19.67
CA TRP A 188 -4.99 -10.51 -20.08
C TRP A 188 -4.38 -11.08 -21.36
N VAL A 189 -4.07 -12.38 -21.38
CA VAL A 189 -3.44 -13.08 -22.52
C VAL A 189 -4.08 -14.43 -22.79
N SER A 190 -3.97 -14.90 -24.03
CA SER A 190 -4.38 -16.26 -24.42
C SER A 190 -3.43 -17.33 -23.88
N HIS A 191 -3.85 -18.60 -23.94
CA HIS A 191 -2.97 -19.73 -23.61
C HIS A 191 -1.75 -19.79 -24.54
N GLU A 192 -1.93 -19.51 -25.83
CA GLU A 192 -0.85 -19.50 -26.83
C GLU A 192 0.15 -18.38 -26.53
N GLN A 193 -0.35 -17.17 -26.26
CA GLN A 193 0.48 -16.03 -25.89
C GLN A 193 1.23 -16.30 -24.58
N LYS A 194 0.59 -16.88 -23.57
CA LYS A 194 1.25 -17.27 -22.31
C LYS A 194 2.40 -18.24 -22.55
N SER A 195 2.19 -19.26 -23.37
CA SER A 195 3.23 -20.24 -23.72
C SER A 195 4.36 -19.59 -24.51
N TYR A 196 4.03 -18.72 -25.46
CA TYR A 196 5.01 -17.93 -26.21
C TYR A 196 5.86 -17.07 -25.27
N TYR A 197 5.24 -16.31 -24.36
CA TYR A 197 5.94 -15.49 -23.38
C TYR A 197 6.80 -16.31 -22.43
N ALA A 198 6.32 -17.46 -21.94
CA ALA A 198 7.12 -18.32 -21.07
C ALA A 198 8.43 -18.78 -21.75
N ASN A 199 8.33 -19.19 -23.02
CA ASN A 199 9.48 -19.65 -23.81
C ASN A 199 10.41 -18.50 -24.22
N SER A 200 9.85 -17.35 -24.60
CA SER A 200 10.63 -16.18 -25.01
C SER A 200 11.28 -15.48 -23.82
N TYR A 201 10.65 -15.42 -22.64
CA TYR A 201 11.25 -14.90 -21.41
C TYR A 201 12.48 -15.70 -20.97
N GLN A 202 12.38 -17.04 -20.97
CA GLN A 202 13.54 -17.90 -20.67
C GLN A 202 14.72 -17.62 -21.61
N LYS A 203 14.45 -17.24 -22.86
CA LYS A 203 15.47 -16.97 -23.87
C LYS A 203 16.02 -15.54 -23.77
N LEU A 204 15.19 -14.54 -23.47
CA LEU A 204 15.54 -13.11 -23.41
C LEU A 204 16.20 -12.68 -22.09
N PHE A 205 15.83 -13.30 -20.96
CA PHE A 205 16.26 -12.92 -19.60
C PHE A 205 17.25 -13.89 -18.96
N LYS A 206 17.67 -14.94 -19.68
CA LYS A 206 18.71 -15.87 -19.19
C LYS A 206 19.94 -15.09 -18.70
N ASP A 207 20.36 -14.13 -19.51
CA ASP A 207 21.59 -13.36 -19.34
C ASP A 207 21.34 -11.87 -19.09
N LYS A 208 20.08 -11.46 -18.84
CA LYS A 208 19.66 -10.07 -18.64
C LYS A 208 18.85 -9.87 -17.35
N LYS A 209 18.96 -8.69 -16.74
CA LYS A 209 18.19 -8.22 -15.57
C LYS A 209 17.44 -6.96 -15.96
N LEU A 210 16.16 -6.88 -15.61
CA LEU A 210 15.37 -5.66 -15.70
C LEU A 210 15.80 -4.70 -14.57
N VAL A 211 16.18 -3.47 -14.90
CA VAL A 211 16.60 -2.43 -13.95
C VAL A 211 15.73 -1.20 -14.17
N PHE A 212 15.33 -0.53 -13.10
CA PHE A 212 14.59 0.72 -13.16
C PHE A 212 15.57 1.90 -13.04
N GLU A 213 15.79 2.62 -14.14
CA GLU A 213 16.68 3.77 -14.27
C GLU A 213 16.03 4.83 -15.16
N ASP A 214 16.27 6.12 -14.90
CA ASP A 214 15.72 7.24 -15.68
C ASP A 214 14.19 7.19 -15.88
N ASN A 215 13.46 6.80 -14.83
CA ASN A 215 11.99 6.62 -14.85
C ASN A 215 11.47 5.60 -15.89
N GLN A 216 12.31 4.67 -16.33
CA GLN A 216 11.90 3.60 -17.25
C GLN A 216 12.54 2.25 -16.88
N PHE A 217 11.91 1.16 -17.34
CA PHE A 217 12.47 -0.18 -17.18
C PHE A 217 13.42 -0.51 -18.33
N ILE A 218 14.69 -0.80 -18.01
CA ILE A 218 15.76 -1.07 -18.97
C ILE A 218 16.27 -2.51 -18.77
N LEU A 219 16.48 -3.24 -19.87
CA LEU A 219 17.16 -4.53 -19.84
C LEU A 219 18.67 -4.35 -19.84
N LYS A 220 19.35 -4.73 -18.75
CA LYS A 220 20.82 -4.79 -18.67
C LYS A 220 21.31 -6.23 -18.69
N ASN A 221 22.52 -6.48 -19.18
CA ASN A 221 23.13 -7.81 -19.06
C ASN A 221 23.46 -8.09 -17.57
N LYS A 222 23.32 -9.35 -17.15
CA LYS A 222 23.87 -9.81 -15.88
C LYS A 222 25.38 -9.81 -16.05
N ASN A 223 26.08 -8.86 -15.43
CA ASN A 223 27.55 -8.85 -15.45
C ASN A 223 28.05 -10.19 -14.89
N ILE A 224 28.93 -10.86 -15.65
CA ILE A 224 29.75 -11.99 -15.19
C ILE A 224 30.77 -11.46 -14.18
#